data_AF-A0A8W8LRE1-F1
#
_entry.id   AF-A0A8W8LRE1-F1
#
_cell.length_a   1.000
_cell.length_b   1.000
_cell.length_c   1.000
_cell.angle_alpha   90.00
_cell.angle_beta   90.00
_cell.angle_gamma   90.00
#
_symmetry.space_group_name_H-M   'P 1'
#
loop_
_entity.id
_entity.type
_entity.pdbx_description
1 polymer ?
#
loop_
_entity_poly.entity_id
_entity_poly.type
_entity_poly.pdbx_seq_one_letter_code
_entity_poly.pdbx_strand_id
1 'polypeptide(L)'
;MVGIKTNFLLICLLVNNMAQQWYRMRTTYPDFLAICTEQKVASFLSCAALGRETNDATFFFEADKNHCRWNCTFIFRTGVSDGNIEWRKYEIESTKNSAPKKTITSSSVYGNAYHDWSPKYATDSIFQSGGIKIFHSANETSPWIMVDLKDVTTVIYLRIYVRMDGLGERFHDVAVEVANSSSYIQRGFYKGPAMTQEVVEILCDDPTNARYVRLRIIHGSRNVLNIAELEIYTK
;
A
#
# COMPACT_ATOMS: atom_id res chain seq x y z
N MET A 1 4.61 -31.74 44.46
CA MET A 1 4.44 -30.29 44.24
C MET A 1 4.26 -30.07 42.74
N VAL A 2 3.04 -29.74 42.35
CA VAL A 2 2.61 -29.46 40.98
C VAL A 2 2.66 -27.94 40.77
N GLY A 3 3.02 -27.49 39.57
CA GLY A 3 2.95 -26.10 39.11
C GLY A 3 4.35 -25.54 38.79
N ILE A 4 4.63 -24.88 37.68
CA ILE A 4 3.80 -24.08 36.78
C ILE A 4 4.44 -24.20 35.38
N LYS A 5 3.75 -24.79 34.39
CA LYS A 5 4.16 -24.78 32.97
C LYS A 5 3.04 -24.30 32.04
N THR A 6 2.12 -23.47 32.57
CA THR A 6 0.85 -23.17 31.91
C THR A 6 0.60 -21.67 31.66
N ASN A 7 1.66 -20.85 31.54
CA ASN A 7 1.47 -19.40 31.33
C ASN A 7 2.14 -18.78 30.10
N PHE A 8 2.97 -19.49 29.34
CA PHE A 8 3.53 -18.92 28.08
C PHE A 8 2.65 -19.20 26.85
N LEU A 9 2.04 -20.39 26.78
CA LEU A 9 1.18 -20.75 25.64
C LEU A 9 -0.16 -19.98 25.63
N LEU A 10 -0.68 -19.64 26.81
CA LEU A 10 -1.97 -18.96 26.95
C LEU A 10 -1.89 -17.47 26.60
N ILE A 11 -0.73 -16.82 26.84
CA ILE A 11 -0.49 -15.43 26.44
C ILE A 11 -0.44 -15.33 24.91
N CYS A 12 0.27 -16.23 24.21
CA CYS A 12 0.26 -16.27 22.74
C CYS A 12 -1.14 -16.49 22.16
N LEU A 13 -1.98 -17.32 22.78
CA LEU A 13 -3.37 -17.54 22.33
C LEU A 13 -4.29 -16.32 22.56
N LEU A 14 -4.05 -15.54 23.62
CA LEU A 14 -4.81 -14.31 23.91
C LEU A 14 -4.40 -13.15 22.99
N VAL A 15 -3.11 -13.00 22.66
CA VAL A 15 -2.69 -12.01 21.64
C VAL A 15 -3.22 -12.39 20.25
N ASN A 16 -3.29 -13.68 19.94
CA ASN A 16 -3.87 -14.18 18.68
C ASN A 16 -5.38 -13.94 18.55
N ASN A 17 -6.13 -13.89 19.65
CA ASN A 17 -7.59 -13.64 19.63
C ASN A 17 -7.94 -12.15 19.55
N MET A 18 -7.12 -11.23 20.07
CA MET A 18 -7.31 -9.79 19.86
C MET A 18 -6.85 -9.33 18.47
N ALA A 19 -5.84 -10.00 17.93
CA ALA A 19 -5.30 -9.68 16.61
C ALA A 19 -6.12 -10.28 15.44
N GLN A 20 -7.26 -10.93 15.73
CA GLN A 20 -8.25 -11.37 14.73
C GLN A 20 -8.97 -10.22 14.01
N GLN A 21 -8.87 -8.98 14.51
CA GLN A 21 -9.80 -7.90 14.18
C GLN A 21 -9.32 -6.91 13.11
N TRP A 22 -8.19 -7.14 12.44
CA TRP A 22 -7.64 -6.11 11.54
C TRP A 22 -7.94 -6.34 10.07
N TYR A 23 -8.20 -7.57 9.61
CA TYR A 23 -8.50 -7.82 8.20
C TYR A 23 -9.98 -8.09 8.00
N ARG A 24 -10.55 -7.47 6.96
CA ARG A 24 -11.93 -7.66 6.56
C ARG A 24 -11.99 -8.26 5.16
N MET A 25 -12.90 -9.20 4.97
CA MET A 25 -13.19 -9.76 3.66
C MET A 25 -13.72 -8.64 2.73
N ARG A 26 -13.18 -8.58 1.51
CA ARG A 26 -13.57 -7.60 0.50
C ARG A 26 -14.30 -8.27 -0.66
N THR A 27 -15.41 -7.68 -1.11
CA THR A 27 -16.30 -8.25 -2.13
C THR A 27 -16.34 -7.48 -3.44
N THR A 28 -15.79 -6.26 -3.52
CA THR A 28 -15.91 -5.37 -4.68
C THR A 28 -14.69 -4.45 -4.84
N TYR A 29 -13.71 -4.82 -5.66
CA TYR A 29 -12.51 -4.00 -5.93
C TYR A 29 -11.98 -4.27 -7.34
N PRO A 30 -11.15 -3.36 -7.91
CA PRO A 30 -10.51 -3.62 -9.20
C PRO A 30 -9.80 -4.97 -9.20
N ASP A 31 -9.99 -5.72 -10.29
CA ASP A 31 -9.36 -7.02 -10.49
C ASP A 31 -7.86 -6.80 -10.71
N PHE A 32 -7.07 -7.11 -9.69
CA PHE A 32 -5.61 -7.19 -9.82
C PHE A 32 -5.24 -8.62 -10.16
N LEU A 33 -4.30 -8.80 -11.09
CA LEU A 33 -3.58 -10.06 -11.13
C LEU A 33 -2.67 -10.13 -9.90
N ALA A 34 -2.92 -11.07 -9.01
CA ALA A 34 -2.10 -11.28 -7.82
C ALA A 34 -1.13 -12.45 -8.02
N ILE A 35 0.16 -12.17 -8.00
CA ILE A 35 1.23 -13.19 -8.02
C ILE A 35 1.72 -13.31 -6.59
N CYS A 36 1.41 -14.43 -5.93
CA CYS A 36 1.61 -14.59 -4.49
C CYS A 36 2.47 -15.80 -4.15
N THR A 37 3.02 -15.79 -2.93
CA THR A 37 3.48 -17.03 -2.29
C THR A 37 2.26 -17.84 -1.86
N GLU A 38 2.29 -19.17 -2.03
CA GLU A 38 1.17 -20.05 -1.67
C GLU A 38 1.62 -21.18 -0.74
N GLN A 39 0.80 -21.49 0.27
CA GLN A 39 0.97 -22.69 1.11
C GLN A 39 -0.30 -23.07 1.87
N LYS A 40 -0.37 -24.35 2.27
CA LYS A 40 -1.38 -24.81 3.23
C LYS A 40 -1.06 -24.28 4.62
N VAL A 41 -2.08 -23.82 5.31
CA VAL A 41 -2.00 -23.30 6.68
C VAL A 41 -2.97 -24.04 7.59
N ALA A 42 -2.86 -23.87 8.90
CA ALA A 42 -3.77 -24.54 9.84
C ALA A 42 -5.16 -23.86 9.91
N SER A 43 -5.22 -22.56 9.62
CA SER A 43 -6.45 -21.76 9.74
C SER A 43 -6.30 -20.40 9.03
N PHE A 44 -7.41 -19.65 8.96
CA PHE A 44 -7.41 -18.24 8.59
C PHE A 44 -6.43 -17.41 9.43
N LEU A 45 -6.30 -17.69 10.73
CA LEU A 45 -5.41 -16.95 11.63
C LEU A 45 -3.95 -17.17 11.30
N SER A 46 -3.60 -18.38 10.90
CA SER A 46 -2.26 -18.69 10.42
C SER A 46 -1.97 -17.92 9.13
N CYS A 47 -2.95 -17.77 8.24
CA CYS A 47 -2.79 -16.95 7.02
C CYS A 47 -2.65 -15.46 7.34
N ALA A 48 -3.50 -14.91 8.21
CA ALA A 48 -3.41 -13.52 8.65
C ALA A 48 -2.11 -13.23 9.40
N ALA A 49 -1.56 -14.19 10.14
CA ALA A 49 -0.25 -14.06 10.78
C ALA A 49 0.87 -13.91 9.75
N LEU A 50 0.87 -14.72 8.69
CA LEU A 50 1.84 -14.60 7.59
C LEU A 50 1.77 -13.23 6.94
N GLY A 51 0.57 -12.77 6.57
CA GLY A 51 0.39 -11.45 5.97
C GLY A 51 0.92 -10.31 6.86
N ARG A 52 0.75 -10.41 8.18
CA ARG A 52 1.34 -9.41 9.10
C ARG A 52 2.85 -9.49 9.17
N GLU A 53 3.42 -10.69 9.22
CA GLU A 53 4.87 -10.88 9.24
C GLU A 53 5.54 -10.31 7.98
N THR A 54 4.82 -10.29 6.85
CA THR A 54 5.28 -9.73 5.57
C THR A 54 4.78 -8.31 5.31
N ASN A 55 4.10 -7.66 6.27
CA ASN A 55 3.50 -6.32 6.14
C ASN A 55 2.50 -6.18 4.96
N ASP A 56 1.82 -7.26 4.61
CA ASP A 56 0.81 -7.27 3.56
C ASP A 56 -0.46 -6.56 4.03
N ALA A 57 -0.86 -5.49 3.32
CA ALA A 57 -2.19 -4.92 3.50
C ALA A 57 -3.29 -5.85 2.96
N THR A 58 -2.95 -6.76 2.05
CA THR A 58 -3.86 -7.69 1.38
C THR A 58 -3.31 -9.12 1.33
N PHE A 59 -4.15 -10.11 1.65
CA PHE A 59 -3.88 -11.53 1.41
C PHE A 59 -5.14 -12.26 0.95
N PHE A 60 -4.99 -13.52 0.52
CA PHE A 60 -6.12 -14.37 0.13
C PHE A 60 -6.14 -15.67 0.93
N PHE A 61 -7.34 -16.12 1.30
CA PHE A 61 -7.51 -17.36 2.03
C PHE A 61 -8.69 -18.16 1.48
N GLU A 62 -8.43 -19.42 1.16
CA GLU A 62 -9.41 -20.41 0.75
C GLU A 62 -9.74 -21.32 1.92
N ALA A 63 -10.95 -21.17 2.47
CA ALA A 63 -11.35 -21.83 3.70
C ALA A 63 -11.44 -23.35 3.57
N ASP A 64 -11.93 -23.86 2.45
CA ASP A 64 -12.21 -25.29 2.27
C ASP A 64 -10.92 -26.13 2.17
N LYS A 65 -9.86 -25.53 1.59
CA LYS A 65 -8.55 -26.18 1.42
C LYS A 65 -7.53 -25.77 2.50
N ASN A 66 -7.90 -24.85 3.39
CA ASN A 66 -6.99 -24.15 4.29
C ASN A 66 -5.73 -23.65 3.56
N HIS A 67 -5.95 -23.00 2.42
CA HIS A 67 -4.88 -22.56 1.54
C HIS A 67 -4.74 -21.04 1.67
N CYS A 68 -3.50 -20.54 1.72
CA CYS A 68 -3.18 -19.13 1.92
C CYS A 68 -2.36 -18.61 0.75
N ARG A 69 -2.65 -17.39 0.32
CA ARG A 69 -1.81 -16.59 -0.60
C ARG A 69 -1.44 -15.27 0.07
N TRP A 70 -0.15 -15.01 0.23
CA TRP A 70 0.38 -13.81 0.86
C TRP A 70 1.68 -13.38 0.16
N ASN A 71 2.25 -12.26 0.58
CA ASN A 71 3.42 -11.63 -0.03
C ASN A 71 3.23 -11.51 -1.55
N CYS A 72 2.17 -10.80 -1.91
CA CYS A 72 1.67 -10.73 -3.27
C CYS A 72 2.25 -9.52 -4.01
N THR A 73 2.63 -9.73 -5.26
CA THR A 73 2.78 -8.64 -6.22
C THR A 73 1.48 -8.48 -6.99
N PHE A 74 0.91 -7.28 -6.97
CA PHE A 74 -0.33 -6.96 -7.69
C PHE A 74 -0.01 -6.26 -9.00
N ILE A 75 -0.62 -6.71 -10.10
CA ILE A 75 -0.51 -6.06 -11.41
C ILE A 75 -1.90 -5.56 -11.81
N PHE A 76 -1.98 -4.26 -12.10
CA PHE A 76 -3.22 -3.64 -12.57
C PHE A 76 -3.48 -4.04 -14.03
N ARG A 77 -4.60 -4.73 -14.29
CA ARG A 77 -5.06 -5.06 -15.65
C ARG A 77 -6.49 -4.59 -15.85
N THR A 78 -6.70 -3.77 -16.88
CA THR A 78 -8.05 -3.41 -17.33
C THR A 78 -8.66 -4.57 -18.11
N GLY A 79 -9.88 -4.99 -17.76
CA GLY A 79 -10.66 -5.94 -18.57
C GLY A 79 -10.33 -7.43 -18.38
N VAL A 80 -9.58 -7.78 -17.33
CA VAL A 80 -9.40 -9.17 -16.91
C VAL A 80 -10.15 -9.33 -15.59
N SER A 81 -11.30 -10.01 -15.61
CA SER A 81 -11.83 -10.62 -14.40
C SER A 81 -10.86 -11.73 -14.01
N ASP A 82 -10.19 -11.63 -12.86
CA ASP A 82 -9.45 -12.78 -12.35
C ASP A 82 -10.49 -13.89 -12.14
N GLY A 83 -10.45 -14.92 -12.99
CA GLY A 83 -11.41 -16.02 -13.00
C GLY A 83 -11.32 -16.92 -11.77
N ASN A 84 -10.80 -16.43 -10.65
CA ASN A 84 -10.56 -17.16 -9.42
C ASN A 84 -11.64 -16.84 -8.38
N ILE A 85 -12.83 -17.39 -8.63
CA ILE A 85 -14.00 -17.32 -7.74
C ILE A 85 -13.76 -18.07 -6.41
N GLU A 86 -12.67 -18.84 -6.28
CA GLU A 86 -12.37 -19.65 -5.08
C GLU A 86 -11.68 -18.85 -3.95
N TRP A 87 -10.93 -17.79 -4.26
CA TRP A 87 -10.11 -17.09 -3.27
C TRP A 87 -10.84 -15.91 -2.65
N ARG A 88 -11.00 -15.92 -1.33
CA ARG A 88 -11.52 -14.76 -0.60
C ARG A 88 -10.38 -13.79 -0.33
N LYS A 89 -10.50 -12.55 -0.82
CA LYS A 89 -9.58 -11.44 -0.53
C LYS A 89 -9.87 -10.87 0.86
N TYR A 90 -8.81 -10.72 1.66
CA TYR A 90 -8.84 -10.06 2.95
C TYR A 90 -7.87 -8.88 2.92
N GLU A 91 -8.33 -7.74 3.43
CA GLU A 91 -7.57 -6.49 3.42
C GLU A 91 -7.68 -5.84 4.79
N ILE A 92 -6.64 -5.11 5.23
CA ILE A 92 -6.69 -4.38 6.49
C ILE A 92 -7.90 -3.44 6.50
N GLU A 93 -8.64 -3.45 7.61
CA GLU A 93 -9.83 -2.67 7.82
C GLU A 93 -9.50 -1.18 7.79
N SER A 94 -9.98 -0.54 6.73
CA SER A 94 -9.94 0.88 6.46
C SER A 94 -11.34 1.38 6.13
N THR A 95 -11.60 2.66 6.38
CA THR A 95 -12.91 3.26 6.10
C THR A 95 -13.02 3.79 4.68
N LYS A 96 -11.95 4.37 4.12
CA LYS A 96 -11.93 4.94 2.77
C LYS A 96 -10.54 5.29 2.27
N ASN A 97 -10.43 5.50 0.96
CA ASN A 97 -9.38 6.31 0.36
C ASN A 97 -9.63 7.80 0.67
N SER A 98 -8.72 8.42 1.41
CA SER A 98 -8.80 9.81 1.90
C SER A 98 -8.02 10.81 1.03
N ALA A 99 -7.35 10.36 -0.03
CA ALA A 99 -6.56 11.20 -0.93
C ALA A 99 -7.38 12.05 -1.93
N PRO A 100 -8.53 11.59 -2.49
CA PRO A 100 -9.25 12.35 -3.50
C PRO A 100 -9.68 13.74 -3.02
N LYS A 101 -9.60 14.73 -3.92
CA LYS A 101 -10.00 16.14 -3.68
C LYS A 101 -9.20 16.85 -2.58
N LYS A 102 -8.09 16.26 -2.11
CA LYS A 102 -7.17 16.90 -1.16
C LYS A 102 -6.22 17.85 -1.88
N THR A 103 -5.47 18.64 -1.11
CA THR A 103 -4.42 19.47 -1.68
C THR A 103 -3.16 18.62 -1.83
N ILE A 104 -2.59 18.60 -3.03
CA ILE A 104 -1.38 17.85 -3.34
C ILE A 104 -0.29 18.81 -3.79
N THR A 105 0.93 18.58 -3.33
CA THR A 105 2.14 19.29 -3.75
C THR A 105 3.25 18.29 -4.04
N SER A 106 4.28 18.73 -4.74
CA SER A 106 5.46 17.91 -5.02
C SER A 106 6.73 18.75 -4.94
N SER A 107 7.88 18.08 -4.92
CA SER A 107 9.19 18.70 -5.04
C SER A 107 9.34 19.49 -6.34
N SER A 108 8.89 18.90 -7.45
CA SER A 108 9.01 19.44 -8.79
C SER A 108 7.98 18.81 -9.73
N VAL A 109 7.88 19.34 -10.94
CA VAL A 109 7.09 18.77 -12.06
C VAL A 109 7.97 18.74 -13.30
N TYR A 110 7.96 17.61 -14.02
CA TYR A 110 8.79 17.42 -15.20
C TYR A 110 8.58 18.53 -16.23
N GLY A 111 9.67 19.24 -16.57
CA GLY A 111 9.66 20.36 -17.52
C GLY A 111 8.74 21.53 -17.14
N ASN A 112 8.29 21.63 -15.87
CA ASN A 112 7.21 22.53 -15.45
C ASN A 112 5.90 22.37 -16.26
N ALA A 113 5.70 21.21 -16.91
CA ALA A 113 4.53 20.95 -17.74
C ALA A 113 3.37 20.41 -16.90
N TYR A 114 2.80 21.26 -16.06
CA TYR A 114 1.66 20.94 -15.19
C TYR A 114 0.43 20.44 -15.94
N HIS A 115 0.28 20.80 -17.22
CA HIS A 115 -0.79 20.25 -18.04
C HIS A 115 -0.70 18.72 -18.16
N ASP A 116 0.50 18.14 -18.21
CA ASP A 116 0.70 16.71 -18.44
C ASP A 116 1.08 15.95 -17.17
N TRP A 117 1.75 16.61 -16.22
CA TRP A 117 2.46 15.96 -15.10
C TRP A 117 2.10 16.45 -13.71
N SER A 118 1.01 17.22 -13.57
CA SER A 118 0.63 17.82 -12.29
C SER A 118 0.44 16.76 -11.19
N PRO A 119 0.83 17.06 -9.93
CA PRO A 119 0.60 16.17 -8.79
C PRO A 119 -0.87 15.80 -8.56
N LYS A 120 -1.81 16.62 -9.06
CA LYS A 120 -3.25 16.36 -8.95
C LYS A 120 -3.67 15.04 -9.61
N TYR A 121 -2.93 14.62 -10.65
CA TYR A 121 -3.24 13.41 -11.39
C TYR A 121 -2.98 12.14 -10.60
N ALA A 122 -2.19 12.20 -9.53
CA ALA A 122 -1.96 11.05 -8.68
C ALA A 122 -3.12 10.80 -7.68
N THR A 123 -4.17 11.61 -7.63
CA THR A 123 -5.26 11.41 -6.67
C THR A 123 -6.62 11.79 -7.28
N ASP A 124 -6.74 11.73 -8.60
CA ASP A 124 -7.96 12.13 -9.31
C ASP A 124 -8.92 10.94 -9.54
N SER A 125 -8.54 9.76 -9.06
CA SER A 125 -9.26 8.49 -9.21
C SER A 125 -9.39 8.04 -10.67
N ILE A 126 -8.45 8.46 -11.54
CA ILE A 126 -8.38 8.06 -12.95
C ILE A 126 -7.08 7.29 -13.21
N PHE A 127 -7.21 5.98 -13.43
CA PHE A 127 -6.09 5.10 -13.73
C PHE A 127 -5.66 5.23 -15.20
N GLN A 128 -4.75 6.16 -15.49
CA GLN A 128 -4.25 6.36 -16.84
C GLN A 128 -3.41 5.18 -17.31
N SER A 129 -3.80 4.58 -18.44
CA SER A 129 -3.00 3.55 -19.12
C SER A 129 -1.85 4.12 -19.94
N GLY A 130 -1.91 5.42 -20.27
CA GLY A 130 -0.90 6.12 -21.05
C GLY A 130 0.21 6.74 -20.21
N GLY A 131 1.19 7.31 -20.91
CA GLY A 131 2.36 7.91 -20.28
C GLY A 131 2.19 9.31 -19.73
N ILE A 132 1.06 10.00 -19.95
CA ILE A 132 0.79 11.38 -19.52
C ILE A 132 -0.49 11.43 -18.68
N LYS A 133 -0.77 12.57 -18.00
CA LYS A 133 -1.86 12.71 -17.03
C LYS A 133 -1.67 11.82 -15.80
N ILE A 134 -0.40 11.63 -15.42
CA ILE A 134 0.06 11.01 -14.17
C ILE A 134 0.97 12.02 -13.46
N PHE A 135 1.28 11.83 -12.18
CA PHE A 135 2.33 12.65 -11.56
C PHE A 135 3.71 12.25 -12.10
N HIS A 136 4.55 13.23 -12.41
CA HIS A 136 5.95 13.01 -12.80
C HIS A 136 6.84 14.18 -12.33
N SER A 137 7.81 13.90 -11.46
CA SER A 137 8.81 14.87 -11.01
C SER A 137 9.85 15.17 -12.08
N ALA A 138 10.64 16.22 -11.90
CA ALA A 138 11.92 16.36 -12.60
C ALA A 138 12.94 15.30 -12.12
N ASN A 139 14.08 15.22 -12.78
CA ASN A 139 15.22 14.42 -12.30
C ASN A 139 15.90 15.16 -11.15
N GLU A 140 15.86 14.57 -9.95
CA GLU A 140 16.39 15.17 -8.72
C GLU A 140 16.82 14.10 -7.71
N THR A 141 17.52 14.48 -6.64
CA THR A 141 18.08 13.51 -5.66
C THR A 141 17.01 12.86 -4.79
N SER A 142 15.98 13.59 -4.37
CA SER A 142 14.95 13.05 -3.47
C SER A 142 13.57 13.60 -3.83
N PRO A 143 13.03 13.23 -5.01
CA PRO A 143 11.72 13.67 -5.43
C PRO A 143 10.65 13.20 -4.44
N TRP A 144 9.64 14.03 -4.23
CA TRP A 144 8.55 13.73 -3.32
C TRP A 144 7.20 14.24 -3.83
N ILE A 145 6.14 13.58 -3.38
CA ILE A 145 4.75 14.04 -3.49
C ILE A 145 4.14 14.04 -2.08
N MET A 146 3.34 15.04 -1.75
CA MET A 146 2.70 15.18 -0.45
C MET A 146 1.22 15.50 -0.60
N VAL A 147 0.38 14.79 0.16
CA VAL A 147 -1.05 15.02 0.28
C VAL A 147 -1.36 15.62 1.65
N ASP A 148 -2.03 16.78 1.67
CA ASP A 148 -2.60 17.39 2.87
C ASP A 148 -4.02 16.86 3.09
N LEU A 149 -4.17 15.92 4.02
CA LEU A 149 -5.44 15.28 4.39
C LEU A 149 -6.45 16.25 5.03
N LYS A 150 -6.05 17.50 5.30
CA LYS A 150 -6.80 18.58 5.97
C LYS A 150 -7.00 18.40 7.46
N ASP A 151 -7.25 17.18 7.90
CA ASP A 151 -7.42 16.82 9.30
C ASP A 151 -6.40 15.75 9.70
N VAL A 152 -6.06 15.71 10.99
CA VAL A 152 -5.25 14.61 11.54
C VAL A 152 -6.12 13.35 11.57
N THR A 153 -5.69 12.31 10.87
CA THR A 153 -6.37 11.02 10.80
C THR A 153 -5.38 9.87 10.93
N THR A 154 -5.87 8.69 11.28
CA THR A 154 -5.05 7.48 11.37
C THR A 154 -4.86 6.89 9.97
N VAL A 155 -3.66 7.07 9.42
CA VAL A 155 -3.23 6.45 8.16
C VAL A 155 -2.85 5.01 8.43
N ILE A 156 -3.38 4.09 7.61
CA ILE A 156 -3.16 2.65 7.77
C ILE A 156 -2.14 2.16 6.76
N TYR A 157 -2.43 2.34 5.48
CA TYR A 157 -1.55 1.94 4.39
C TYR A 157 -1.80 2.83 3.17
N LEU A 158 -0.84 2.83 2.26
CA LEU A 158 -0.93 3.48 0.96
C LEU A 158 -1.05 2.41 -0.12
N ARG A 159 -1.82 2.71 -1.17
CA ARG A 159 -1.85 1.91 -2.40
C ARG A 159 -1.42 2.79 -3.56
N ILE A 160 -0.36 2.40 -4.23
CA ILE A 160 0.30 3.19 -5.27
C ILE A 160 0.21 2.41 -6.57
N TYR A 161 -0.43 3.02 -7.56
CA TYR A 161 -0.49 2.52 -8.92
C TYR A 161 0.72 3.08 -9.66
N VAL A 162 1.65 2.18 -9.96
CA VAL A 162 2.87 2.51 -10.70
C VAL A 162 2.52 2.74 -12.17
N ARG A 163 3.34 3.56 -12.84
CA ARG A 163 3.19 3.91 -14.25
C ARG A 163 2.95 2.67 -15.13
N MET A 164 1.99 2.80 -16.06
CA MET A 164 1.45 1.65 -16.81
C MET A 164 2.14 1.36 -18.15
N ASP A 165 2.69 2.38 -18.81
CA ASP A 165 3.29 2.29 -20.17
C ASP A 165 4.79 1.99 -20.15
N GLY A 166 5.42 1.92 -18.98
CA GLY A 166 6.84 1.60 -18.79
C GLY A 166 7.46 2.34 -17.61
N LEU A 167 8.76 2.10 -17.38
CA LEU A 167 9.57 2.84 -16.41
C LEU A 167 9.10 2.72 -14.95
N GLY A 168 8.41 1.62 -14.62
CA GLY A 168 7.95 1.33 -13.27
C GLY A 168 9.10 1.16 -12.27
N GLU A 169 10.28 0.75 -12.75
CA GLU A 169 11.48 0.57 -11.92
C GLU A 169 11.99 1.87 -11.28
N ARG A 170 11.51 3.02 -11.75
CA ARG A 170 11.76 4.33 -11.13
C ARG A 170 11.11 4.48 -9.76
N PHE A 171 10.09 3.68 -9.45
CA PHE A 171 9.51 3.63 -8.11
C PHE A 171 10.33 2.65 -7.25
N HIS A 172 11.30 3.17 -6.52
CA HIS A 172 12.21 2.41 -5.67
C HIS A 172 12.59 3.21 -4.42
N ASP A 173 12.99 2.51 -3.35
CA ASP A 173 13.48 3.12 -2.11
C ASP A 173 12.60 4.27 -1.59
N VAL A 174 11.28 4.04 -1.56
CA VAL A 174 10.29 5.06 -1.22
C VAL A 174 9.95 4.99 0.25
N ALA A 175 10.23 6.08 0.97
CA ALA A 175 9.75 6.28 2.33
C ALA A 175 8.33 6.88 2.31
N VAL A 176 7.45 6.34 3.17
CA VAL A 176 6.22 7.01 3.59
C VAL A 176 6.57 7.84 4.82
N GLU A 177 6.51 9.15 4.67
CA GLU A 177 6.80 10.10 5.73
C GLU A 177 5.54 10.87 6.09
N VAL A 178 5.32 11.09 7.37
CA VAL A 178 4.12 11.76 7.87
C VAL A 178 4.43 12.93 8.78
N ALA A 179 3.52 13.90 8.84
CA ALA A 179 3.62 15.03 9.77
C ALA A 179 2.24 15.53 10.22
N ASN A 180 2.17 16.14 11.39
CA ASN A 180 1.03 16.97 11.83
C ASN A 180 1.32 18.47 11.71
N SER A 181 2.60 18.84 11.65
CA SER A 181 3.09 20.19 11.46
C SER A 181 4.22 20.18 10.42
N SER A 182 5.46 20.56 10.79
CA SER A 182 6.59 20.70 9.87
C SER A 182 7.60 19.55 9.92
N SER A 183 7.63 18.76 11.00
CA SER A 183 8.58 17.67 11.15
C SER A 183 8.01 16.37 10.59
N TYR A 184 8.73 15.79 9.63
CA TYR A 184 8.38 14.52 8.99
C TYR A 184 9.07 13.35 9.69
N ILE A 185 8.31 12.29 9.92
CA ILE A 185 8.80 11.02 10.45
C ILE A 185 8.43 9.90 9.50
N GLN A 186 9.38 9.00 9.23
CA GLN A 186 9.10 7.83 8.41
C GLN A 186 8.20 6.85 9.18
N ARG A 187 7.20 6.31 8.49
CA ARG A 187 6.22 5.34 9.01
C ARG A 187 5.97 4.17 8.09
N GLY A 188 6.53 4.16 6.90
CA GLY A 188 6.45 3.05 5.96
C GLY A 188 7.62 3.11 5.00
N PHE A 189 7.91 1.98 4.35
CA PHE A 189 9.01 1.89 3.40
C PHE A 189 8.73 0.84 2.33
N TYR A 190 9.04 1.19 1.09
CA TYR A 190 9.08 0.27 -0.04
C TYR A 190 10.49 0.24 -0.62
N LYS A 191 11.09 -0.95 -0.61
CA LYS A 191 12.45 -1.12 -1.15
C LYS A 191 12.46 -1.06 -2.67
N GLY A 192 11.53 -1.74 -3.33
CA GLY A 192 11.48 -1.85 -4.78
C GLY A 192 12.74 -2.50 -5.40
N PRO A 193 13.00 -2.21 -6.69
CA PRO A 193 12.17 -1.41 -7.59
C PRO A 193 10.85 -2.10 -7.93
N ALA A 194 9.83 -1.30 -8.26
CA ALA A 194 8.55 -1.81 -8.74
C ALA A 194 8.62 -2.22 -10.22
N MET A 195 7.67 -3.06 -10.65
CA MET A 195 7.41 -3.36 -12.04
C MET A 195 6.47 -2.34 -12.67
N THR A 196 6.52 -2.24 -13.99
CA THR A 196 5.50 -1.51 -14.77
C THR A 196 4.13 -2.14 -14.52
N GLN A 197 3.10 -1.30 -14.30
CA GLN A 197 1.73 -1.70 -13.92
C GLN A 197 1.58 -2.32 -12.51
N GLU A 198 2.64 -2.34 -11.69
CA GLU A 198 2.52 -2.83 -10.32
C GLU A 198 1.62 -1.92 -9.48
N VAL A 199 0.85 -2.54 -8.60
CA VAL A 199 0.13 -1.87 -7.52
C VAL A 199 0.86 -2.18 -6.23
N VAL A 200 1.60 -1.20 -5.74
CA VAL A 200 2.40 -1.31 -4.52
C VAL A 200 1.52 -0.96 -3.33
N GLU A 201 1.51 -1.82 -2.31
CA GLU A 201 0.90 -1.52 -1.01
C GLU A 201 2.02 -1.29 0.01
N ILE A 202 1.96 -0.16 0.73
CA ILE A 202 2.92 0.16 1.80
C ILE A 202 2.16 0.32 3.10
N LEU A 203 2.34 -0.63 4.00
CA LEU A 203 1.81 -0.58 5.36
C LEU A 203 2.53 0.51 6.16
N CYS A 204 1.76 1.29 6.93
CA CYS A 204 2.32 2.21 7.91
C CYS A 204 2.39 1.57 9.29
N ASP A 205 3.40 1.93 10.08
CA ASP A 205 3.53 1.53 11.48
C ASP A 205 2.29 1.99 12.28
N ASP A 206 1.68 1.10 13.07
CA ASP A 206 0.47 1.43 13.84
C ASP A 206 0.82 1.93 15.26
N PRO A 207 0.22 3.04 15.74
CA PRO A 207 -0.65 3.98 15.03
C PRO A 207 0.12 5.11 14.32
N THR A 208 -0.29 5.42 13.09
CA THR A 208 0.21 6.58 12.32
C THR A 208 -0.87 7.67 12.23
N ASN A 209 -0.86 8.62 13.16
CA ASN A 209 -1.77 9.78 13.15
C ASN A 209 -1.11 10.97 12.47
N ALA A 210 -1.65 11.38 11.32
CA ALA A 210 -1.02 12.34 10.42
C ALA A 210 -2.04 13.26 9.72
N ARG A 211 -1.62 14.49 9.44
CA ARG A 211 -2.31 15.38 8.48
C ARG A 211 -1.63 15.36 7.11
N TYR A 212 -0.31 15.35 7.08
CA TYR A 212 0.48 15.35 5.85
C TYR A 212 1.06 13.96 5.64
N VAL A 213 0.88 13.42 4.43
CA VAL A 213 1.46 12.15 4.01
C VAL A 213 2.32 12.40 2.78
N ARG A 214 3.60 12.06 2.85
CA ARG A 214 4.58 12.30 1.80
C ARG A 214 5.24 10.98 1.38
N LEU A 215 5.26 10.72 0.08
CA LEU A 215 6.13 9.71 -0.51
C LEU A 215 7.41 10.38 -0.99
N ARG A 216 8.57 9.83 -0.65
CA ARG A 216 9.87 10.36 -1.06
C ARG A 216 10.85 9.24 -1.41
N ILE A 217 11.51 9.34 -2.55
CA ILE A 217 12.64 8.46 -2.86
C ILE A 217 13.84 8.91 -2.00
N ILE A 218 14.40 8.00 -1.19
CA ILE A 218 15.42 8.34 -0.19
C ILE A 218 16.84 7.88 -0.57
N HIS A 219 16.99 7.07 -1.62
CA HIS A 219 18.27 6.58 -2.12
C HIS A 219 18.49 6.95 -3.60
N GLY A 220 19.75 7.10 -4.00
CA GLY A 220 20.12 7.51 -5.36
C GLY A 220 20.30 9.02 -5.52
N SER A 221 20.89 9.44 -6.64
CA SER A 221 21.23 10.84 -6.92
C SER A 221 20.51 11.42 -8.14
N ARG A 222 19.84 10.57 -8.93
CA ARG A 222 19.18 10.91 -10.19
C ARG A 222 17.84 10.19 -10.29
N ASN A 223 16.92 10.60 -9.44
CA ASN A 223 15.65 9.93 -9.25
C ASN A 223 14.52 10.69 -9.95
N VAL A 224 13.49 9.95 -10.33
CA VAL A 224 12.27 10.48 -10.91
C VAL A 224 11.10 9.77 -10.24
N LEU A 225 10.27 10.50 -9.52
CA LEU A 225 9.04 9.95 -8.96
C LEU A 225 7.93 10.10 -9.99
N ASN A 226 7.37 8.98 -10.43
CA ASN A 226 6.15 8.95 -11.24
C ASN A 226 5.12 8.03 -10.57
N ILE A 227 3.87 8.48 -10.56
CA ILE A 227 2.77 7.79 -9.89
C ILE A 227 1.52 7.99 -10.74
N ALA A 228 0.88 6.89 -11.14
CA ALA A 228 -0.37 6.94 -11.88
C ALA A 228 -1.54 7.28 -10.96
N GLU A 229 -1.62 6.65 -9.79
CA GLU A 229 -2.61 6.96 -8.75
C GLU A 229 -2.03 6.61 -7.36
N LEU A 230 -2.39 7.39 -6.36
CA LEU A 230 -2.02 7.28 -4.96
C LEU A 230 -3.30 7.30 -4.12
N GLU A 231 -3.56 6.18 -3.47
CA GLU A 231 -4.62 6.06 -2.49
C GLU A 231 -4.04 6.03 -1.08
N ILE A 232 -4.70 6.73 -0.15
CA ILE A 232 -4.31 6.78 1.26
C ILE A 232 -5.48 6.24 2.06
N TYR A 233 -5.34 5.04 2.60
CA TYR A 233 -6.38 4.39 3.39
C TYR A 233 -6.27 4.76 4.85
N THR A 234 -7.36 5.30 5.40
CA THR A 234 -7.43 5.76 6.79
C THR A 234 -8.49 5.00 7.58
N LYS A 235 -8.44 5.06 8.91
CA LYS A 235 -9.59 4.74 9.77
C LYS A 235 -10.57 5.91 9.79
#